data_AF-A0A961PCG3-F1
#
_entry.id   AF-A0A961PCG3-F1
#
_cell.length_a   1.000
_cell.length_b   1.000
_cell.length_c   1.000
_cell.angle_alpha   90.00
_cell.angle_beta   90.00
_cell.angle_gamma   90.00
#
_symmetry.space_group_name_H-M   'P 1'
#
loop_
_entity.id
_entity.type
_entity.pdbx_description
1 polymer ?
#
loop_
_entity_poly.entity_id
_entity_poly.type
_entity_poly.pdbx_seq_one_letter_code
_entity_poly.pdbx_strand_id
1 'polypeptide(L)'
;MARALLARYADRIRPDFRLAPDEHLSPARLRIELLSGLTVALALVPEAVAFAFVAGVHPLVGLYAAFLVGLVTALIGGRPGMISGATGALAVVMVALVAEHGVEYLFATVVLMGVLQVTVGALHWGKFIRLV
;
A
#
# COMPACT_ATOMS: atom_id res chain seq x y z
N MET A 1 -6.47 38.33 -8.81
CA MET A 1 -6.10 37.16 -9.64
C MET A 1 -5.01 36.29 -8.99
N ALA A 2 -3.85 36.84 -8.60
CA ALA A 2 -2.78 36.09 -7.92
C ALA A 2 -3.21 35.38 -6.62
N ARG A 3 -4.05 36.01 -5.78
CA ARG A 3 -4.59 35.37 -4.57
C ARG A 3 -5.46 34.14 -4.84
N ALA A 4 -6.21 34.12 -5.94
CA ALA A 4 -7.04 32.97 -6.31
C ALA A 4 -6.19 31.81 -6.85
N LEU A 5 -5.09 32.11 -7.56
CA LEU A 5 -4.11 31.10 -8.00
C LEU A 5 -3.35 30.50 -6.82
N LEU A 6 -2.93 31.32 -5.86
CA LEU A 6 -2.27 30.88 -4.64
C LEU A 6 -3.22 30.05 -3.76
N ALA A 7 -4.49 30.44 -3.64
CA ALA A 7 -5.49 29.67 -2.90
C ALA A 7 -5.75 28.30 -3.53
N ARG A 8 -5.92 28.22 -4.87
CA ARG A 8 -6.08 26.94 -5.58
C ARG A 8 -4.84 26.06 -5.51
N TYR A 9 -3.66 26.66 -5.51
CA TYR A 9 -2.41 25.93 -5.31
C TYR A 9 -2.30 25.36 -3.89
N ALA A 10 -2.67 26.17 -2.88
CA ALA A 10 -2.72 25.73 -1.49
C ALA A 10 -3.74 24.59 -1.28
N ASP A 11 -4.92 24.66 -1.88
CA ASP A 11 -5.94 23.59 -1.81
C ASP A 11 -5.47 22.30 -2.49
N ARG A 12 -4.62 22.38 -3.52
CA ARG A 12 -4.05 21.20 -4.20
C ARG A 12 -2.98 20.47 -3.37
N ILE A 13 -2.39 21.16 -2.39
CA ILE A 13 -1.36 20.61 -1.50
C ILE A 13 -1.95 20.19 -0.16
N ARG A 14 -3.21 20.55 0.14
CA ARG A 14 -3.88 20.11 1.36
C ARG A 14 -3.93 18.58 1.37
N PRO A 15 -3.36 17.92 2.40
CA PRO A 15 -3.49 16.48 2.54
C PRO A 15 -4.97 16.16 2.72
N ASP A 16 -5.49 15.28 1.87
CA ASP A 16 -6.83 14.77 2.02
C ASP A 16 -6.83 13.72 3.15
N PHE A 17 -7.19 14.16 4.36
CA PHE A 17 -7.28 13.29 5.54
C PHE A 17 -8.65 12.60 5.65
N ARG A 18 -9.40 12.49 4.54
CA ARG A 18 -10.67 11.77 4.51
C ARG A 18 -10.42 10.27 4.72
N LEU A 19 -10.59 9.84 5.97
CA LEU A 19 -10.52 8.45 6.42
C LEU A 19 -11.68 7.59 5.90
N ALA A 20 -12.78 8.22 5.49
CA ALA A 20 -13.95 7.54 4.95
C ALA A 20 -14.45 8.29 3.70
N PRO A 21 -15.03 7.58 2.71
CA PRO A 21 -15.72 8.23 1.61
C PRO A 21 -16.82 9.16 2.13
N ASP A 22 -17.03 10.31 1.49
CA ASP A 22 -18.02 11.34 1.87
C ASP A 22 -19.49 10.83 1.84
N GLU A 23 -19.69 9.57 1.44
CA GLU A 23 -20.99 8.94 1.29
C GLU A 23 -21.40 8.20 2.57
N HIS A 24 -22.64 8.41 2.99
CA HIS A 24 -23.19 7.76 4.18
C HIS A 24 -23.16 6.23 4.06
N LEU A 25 -22.87 5.56 5.18
CA LEU A 25 -22.92 4.09 5.30
C LEU A 25 -24.37 3.60 5.13
N SER A 26 -24.74 3.25 3.91
CA SER A 26 -26.02 2.61 3.61
C SER A 26 -25.90 1.09 3.74
N PRO A 27 -26.99 0.36 4.05
CA PRO A 27 -26.98 -1.10 4.08
C PRO A 27 -26.52 -1.72 2.75
N ALA A 28 -26.87 -1.10 1.62
CA ALA A 28 -26.42 -1.50 0.30
C ALA A 28 -24.91 -1.36 0.13
N ARG A 29 -24.33 -0.26 0.64
CA ARG A 29 -22.89 -0.05 0.59
C ARG A 29 -22.13 -1.00 1.49
N LEU A 30 -22.60 -1.23 2.72
CA LEU A 30 -21.97 -2.20 3.62
C LEU A 30 -21.89 -3.58 2.96
N ARG A 31 -22.96 -4.00 2.28
CA ARG A 31 -22.96 -5.24 1.49
C ARG A 31 -21.88 -5.22 0.39
N ILE A 32 -21.74 -4.12 -0.34
CA ILE A 32 -20.73 -4.00 -1.41
C ILE A 32 -19.32 -4.07 -0.84
N GLU A 33 -19.00 -3.28 0.19
CA GLU A 33 -17.67 -3.23 0.81
C GLU A 33 -17.28 -4.58 1.45
N LEU A 34 -18.23 -5.28 2.08
CA LEU A 34 -17.99 -6.61 2.64
C LEU A 34 -17.76 -7.66 1.55
N LEU A 35 -18.58 -7.67 0.50
CA LEU A 35 -18.43 -8.64 -0.59
C LEU A 35 -17.14 -8.39 -1.38
N SER A 36 -16.81 -7.13 -1.68
CA SER A 36 -15.57 -6.78 -2.37
C SER A 36 -14.34 -7.14 -1.54
N GLY A 37 -14.33 -6.81 -0.25
CA GLY A 37 -13.26 -7.18 0.67
C GLY A 37 -13.06 -8.68 0.78
N LEU A 38 -14.15 -9.46 0.87
CA LEU A 38 -14.09 -10.91 0.90
C LEU A 38 -13.53 -11.49 -0.40
N THR A 39 -14.01 -11.02 -1.56
CA THR A 39 -13.50 -11.47 -2.86
C THR A 39 -12.00 -11.20 -3.01
N VAL A 40 -11.57 -10.00 -2.61
CA VAL A 40 -10.14 -9.62 -2.65
C VAL A 40 -9.33 -10.49 -1.69
N ALA A 41 -9.79 -10.71 -0.47
CA ALA A 41 -9.07 -11.53 0.51
C ALA A 41 -8.85 -12.96 0.00
N LEU A 42 -9.89 -13.56 -0.60
CA LEU A 42 -9.80 -14.89 -1.19
C LEU A 42 -8.82 -14.95 -2.38
N ALA A 43 -8.73 -13.87 -3.17
CA ALA A 43 -7.76 -13.76 -4.25
C ALA A 43 -6.32 -13.55 -3.74
N LEU A 44 -6.13 -12.76 -2.68
CA LEU A 44 -4.80 -12.42 -2.16
C LEU A 44 -4.08 -13.57 -1.45
N VAL A 45 -4.81 -14.48 -0.82
CA VAL A 45 -4.20 -15.61 -0.09
C VAL A 45 -3.27 -16.46 -0.99
N PRO A 46 -3.74 -17.02 -2.13
CA PRO A 46 -2.86 -17.77 -3.01
C PRO A 46 -1.78 -16.90 -3.66
N GLU A 47 -2.08 -15.64 -3.96
CA GLU A 47 -1.13 -14.69 -4.56
C GLU A 47 0.06 -14.41 -3.62
N ALA A 48 -0.20 -14.09 -2.35
CA ALA A 48 0.83 -13.83 -1.36
C ALA A 48 1.69 -15.06 -1.06
N VAL A 49 1.09 -16.24 -1.06
CA VAL A 49 1.80 -17.52 -0.91
C VAL A 49 2.71 -17.79 -2.12
N ALA A 50 2.22 -17.58 -3.34
CA ALA A 50 2.99 -17.75 -4.55
C ALA A 50 4.20 -16.80 -4.60
N PHE A 51 4.02 -15.54 -4.23
CA PHE A 51 5.12 -14.57 -4.18
C PHE A 51 6.16 -14.87 -3.09
N ALA A 52 5.73 -15.40 -1.95
CA ALA A 52 6.66 -15.88 -0.93
C ALA A 52 7.53 -17.03 -1.44
N PHE A 53 6.95 -17.98 -2.19
CA PHE A 53 7.72 -19.05 -2.83
C PHE A 53 8.71 -18.52 -3.88
N VAL A 54 8.29 -17.57 -4.71
CA VAL A 54 9.16 -16.92 -5.70
C VAL A 54 10.35 -16.24 -5.00
N ALA A 55 10.10 -15.55 -3.88
CA ALA A 55 11.13 -14.90 -3.08
C ALA A 55 11.98 -15.86 -2.21
N GLY A 56 11.74 -17.16 -2.26
CA GLY A 56 12.51 -18.15 -1.49
C GLY A 56 12.30 -18.05 0.03
N VAL A 57 11.18 -17.48 0.47
CA VAL A 57 10.85 -17.32 1.90
C VAL A 57 9.66 -18.19 2.31
N HIS A 58 9.52 -18.41 3.62
CA HIS A 58 8.40 -19.18 4.15
C HIS A 58 7.04 -18.53 3.79
N PRO A 59 6.03 -19.28 3.30
CA PRO A 59 4.74 -18.72 2.87
C PRO A 59 4.01 -17.85 3.90
N LEU A 60 4.19 -18.17 5.18
CA LEU A 60 3.64 -17.35 6.27
C LEU A 60 4.12 -15.90 6.24
N VAL A 61 5.36 -15.64 5.78
CA VAL A 61 5.89 -14.27 5.64
C VAL A 61 5.05 -13.45 4.68
N GLY A 62 4.66 -14.03 3.54
CA GLY A 62 3.78 -13.38 2.55
C GLY A 62 2.38 -13.11 3.12
N LEU A 63 1.82 -14.06 3.86
CA LEU A 63 0.51 -13.90 4.51
C LEU A 63 0.53 -12.84 5.62
N TYR A 64 1.58 -12.80 6.44
CA TYR A 64 1.76 -11.76 7.44
C TYR A 64 1.90 -10.38 6.81
N ALA A 65 2.68 -10.27 5.72
CA ALA A 65 2.82 -9.02 4.98
C ALA A 65 1.49 -8.55 4.40
N ALA A 66 0.73 -9.42 3.72
CA ALA A 66 -0.56 -9.08 3.15
C ALA A 66 -1.58 -8.62 4.21
N PHE A 67 -1.65 -9.32 5.34
CA PHE A 67 -2.54 -8.96 6.45
C PHE A 67 -2.15 -7.63 7.10
N LEU A 68 -0.87 -7.45 7.46
CA LEU A 68 -0.40 -6.25 8.17
C LEU A 68 -0.52 -5.00 7.29
N VAL A 69 -0.09 -5.08 6.03
CA VAL A 69 -0.21 -3.95 5.09
C VAL A 69 -1.67 -3.64 4.80
N GLY A 70 -2.52 -4.66 4.61
CA GLY A 70 -3.96 -4.47 4.43
C GLY A 70 -4.61 -3.76 5.62
N LEU A 71 -4.31 -4.18 6.86
CA LEU A 71 -4.82 -3.55 8.07
C LEU A 71 -4.33 -2.11 8.23
N VAL A 72 -3.03 -1.87 8.07
CA VAL A 72 -2.44 -0.53 8.19
C VAL A 72 -3.06 0.41 7.15
N THR A 73 -3.14 -0.01 5.90
CA THR A 73 -3.69 0.83 4.82
C THR A 73 -5.21 1.00 4.89
N ALA A 74 -5.95 0.09 5.51
CA ALA A 74 -7.35 0.31 5.82
C ALA A 74 -7.57 1.41 6.87
N LEU A 75 -6.63 1.58 7.81
CA LEU A 75 -6.72 2.58 8.88
C LEU A 75 -6.15 3.95 8.51
N ILE A 76 -5.01 3.98 7.81
CA ILE A 76 -4.24 5.21 7.52
C ILE A 76 -3.99 5.44 6.03
N GLY A 77 -4.58 4.65 5.14
CA GLY A 77 -4.39 4.79 3.70
C GLY A 77 -5.04 6.05 3.14
N GLY A 78 -4.39 6.68 2.15
CA GLY A 78 -4.86 7.93 1.55
C GLY A 78 -5.88 7.77 0.42
N ARG A 79 -6.23 6.54 0.01
CA ARG A 79 -7.18 6.29 -1.09
C ARG A 79 -8.12 5.13 -0.75
N PRO A 80 -9.37 5.42 -0.34
CA PRO A 80 -10.36 4.39 -0.05
C PRO A 80 -10.58 3.44 -1.23
N GLY A 81 -10.73 2.15 -0.93
CA GLY A 81 -10.94 1.08 -1.92
C GLY A 81 -9.68 0.60 -2.64
N MET A 82 -8.50 1.17 -2.36
CA MET A 82 -7.22 0.64 -2.85
C MET A 82 -6.72 -0.48 -1.93
N ILE A 83 -6.38 -1.62 -2.52
CA ILE A 83 -5.83 -2.77 -1.80
C ILE A 83 -4.31 -2.67 -1.79
N SER A 84 -3.72 -2.82 -0.62
CA SER A 84 -2.26 -2.87 -0.44
C SER A 84 -1.87 -4.22 0.15
N GLY A 85 -0.89 -4.89 -0.45
CA GLY A 85 -0.48 -6.23 -0.05
C GLY A 85 0.77 -6.71 -0.79
N ALA A 86 0.97 -8.02 -0.86
CA ALA A 86 2.07 -8.62 -1.59
C ALA A 86 1.88 -8.44 -3.10
N THR A 87 2.90 -7.96 -3.81
CA THR A 87 2.86 -7.75 -5.27
C THR A 87 4.05 -8.43 -5.94
N GLY A 88 3.86 -8.85 -7.19
CA GLY A 88 4.93 -9.50 -7.97
C GLY A 88 6.13 -8.60 -8.18
N ALA A 89 5.92 -7.28 -8.35
CA ALA A 89 7.01 -6.32 -8.52
C ALA A 89 7.98 -6.30 -7.33
N LEU A 90 7.47 -6.37 -6.10
CA LEU A 90 8.28 -6.45 -4.89
C LEU A 90 8.95 -7.83 -4.78
N ALA A 91 8.22 -8.90 -5.07
CA ALA A 91 8.70 -10.28 -4.97
C ALA A 91 9.94 -10.52 -5.86
N VAL A 92 9.93 -10.01 -7.09
CA VAL A 92 11.06 -10.14 -8.04
C VAL A 92 12.34 -9.51 -7.49
N VAL A 93 12.24 -8.33 -6.87
CA VAL A 93 13.39 -7.65 -6.25
C VAL A 93 13.86 -8.39 -4.99
N MET A 94 12.91 -8.91 -4.20
CA MET A 94 13.21 -9.69 -3.00
C MET A 94 13.96 -10.99 -3.33
N VAL A 95 13.66 -11.66 -4.45
CA VAL A 95 14.38 -12.88 -4.87
C VAL A 95 15.88 -12.60 -4.95
N ALA A 96 16.27 -11.53 -5.64
CA ALA A 96 17.67 -11.17 -5.83
C ALA A 96 18.34 -10.83 -4.49
N LEU A 97 17.66 -10.04 -3.65
CA LEU A 97 18.17 -9.69 -2.33
C LEU A 97 18.40 -10.91 -1.44
N VAL A 98 17.42 -11.81 -1.35
CA VAL A 98 17.49 -13.02 -0.52
C VAL A 98 18.56 -13.97 -1.03
N ALA A 99 18.70 -14.10 -2.35
CA ALA A 99 19.74 -14.93 -2.96
C ALA A 99 21.16 -14.45 -2.64
N GLU A 100 21.38 -13.13 -2.59
CA GLU A 100 22.71 -12.56 -2.34
C GLU A 100 23.04 -12.36 -0.86
N HIS A 101 22.05 -11.97 -0.04
CA HIS A 101 22.29 -11.50 1.34
C HIS A 101 21.56 -12.31 2.42
N GLY A 102 20.66 -13.23 2.05
CA GLY A 102 19.85 -14.00 2.98
C GLY A 102 18.54 -13.33 3.38
N VAL A 103 17.72 -14.07 4.14
CA VAL A 103 16.35 -13.67 4.52
C VAL A 103 16.35 -12.58 5.58
N GLU A 104 17.39 -12.50 6.41
CA GLU A 104 17.53 -11.50 7.47
C GLU A 104 17.59 -10.08 6.89
N TYR A 105 18.26 -9.92 5.75
CA TYR A 105 18.36 -8.64 5.04
C TYR A 105 17.04 -8.19 4.40
N LEU A 106 16.10 -9.12 4.15
CA LEU A 106 14.76 -8.78 3.66
C LEU A 106 14.03 -7.90 4.67
N PHE A 107 14.06 -8.27 5.96
CA PHE A 107 13.39 -7.50 7.01
C PHE A 107 14.01 -6.11 7.17
N ALA A 108 15.33 -6.01 7.19
CA ALA A 108 16.04 -4.73 7.27
C ALA A 108 15.68 -3.81 6.09
N THR A 109 15.62 -4.38 4.88
CA THR A 109 15.27 -3.65 3.65
C THR A 109 13.82 -3.18 3.66
N VAL A 110 12.88 -3.97 4.16
CA VAL A 110 11.47 -3.57 4.26
C VAL A 110 11.30 -2.40 5.24
N VAL A 111 12.00 -2.44 6.38
CA VAL A 111 11.99 -1.31 7.34
C VAL A 111 12.57 -0.06 6.70
N LEU A 112 13.72 -0.18 6.03
CA LEU A 112 14.35 0.93 5.31
C LEU A 112 13.42 1.50 4.23
N MET A 113 12.78 0.63 3.44
CA MET A 113 11.79 1.01 2.43
C MET A 113 10.66 1.84 3.05
N GLY A 114 10.13 1.42 4.20
CA GLY A 114 9.09 2.16 4.91
C GLY A 114 9.56 3.55 5.36
N VAL A 115 10.77 3.66 5.91
CA VAL A 115 11.36 4.95 6.29
C VAL A 115 11.52 5.88 5.09
N LEU A 116 11.99 5.35 3.95
CA LEU A 116 12.10 6.10 2.70
C LEU A 116 10.73 6.56 2.20
N GLN A 117 9.72 5.68 2.21
CA GLN A 117 8.34 6.01 1.81
C GLN A 117 7.75 7.14 2.68
N VAL A 118 7.92 7.07 4.01
CA VAL A 118 7.45 8.12 4.93
C VAL A 118 8.17 9.43 4.67
N THR A 119 9.48 9.40 4.39
CA THR A 119 10.27 10.60 4.07
C THR A 119 9.80 11.25 2.77
N VAL A 120 9.60 10.47 1.72
CA VAL A 120 9.08 10.93 0.42
C VAL A 120 7.67 11.50 0.58
N GLY A 121 6.83 10.88 1.41
CA GLY A 121 5.49 11.35 1.76
C GLY A 121 5.53 12.70 2.48
N ALA A 122 6.36 12.84 3.52
CA ALA A 122 6.52 14.08 4.28
C ALA A 122 7.00 15.24 3.40
N LEU A 123 7.90 14.97 2.46
CA LEU A 123 8.43 15.96 1.51
C LEU A 123 7.48 16.24 0.33
N HIS A 124 6.34 15.57 0.23
CA HIS A 124 5.37 15.69 -0.86
C HIS A 124 5.99 15.45 -2.26
N TRP A 125 6.96 14.54 -2.34
CA TRP A 125 7.69 14.23 -3.57
C TRP A 125 6.96 13.27 -4.51
N GLY A 126 5.78 12.77 -4.11
CA GLY A 126 4.93 11.92 -4.96
C GLY A 126 4.55 12.56 -6.30
N LYS A 127 4.60 13.89 -6.44
CA LYS A 127 4.34 14.59 -7.72
C LYS A 127 5.34 14.24 -8.84
N PHE A 128 6.57 13.84 -8.48
CA PHE A 128 7.63 13.54 -9.45
C PHE A 128 7.44 12.20 -10.15
N ILE A 129 6.56 11.33 -9.65
CA ILE A 129 6.26 10.04 -10.30
C ILE A 129 5.71 10.22 -11.71
N ARG A 130 5.15 11.39 -12.04
CA ARG A 130 4.64 11.72 -13.38
C ARG A 130 5.73 11.89 -14.45
N LEU A 131 7.01 11.90 -14.06
CA LEU A 131 8.15 12.05 -14.95
C LEU A 131 8.74 10.70 -15.40
N VAL A 132 8.25 9.60 -14.83
CA VAL A 132 8.60 8.21 -15.18
C VAL A 132 7.52 7.68 -16.12
#